data_AF-A0A8H5U552-F1
#
_entry.id   AF-A0A8H5U552-F1
#
_cell.length_a   1.000
_cell.length_b   1.000
_cell.length_c   1.000
_cell.angle_alpha   90.00
_cell.angle_beta   90.00
_cell.angle_gamma   90.00
#
_symmetry.space_group_name_H-M   'P 1'
#
loop_
_entity.id
_entity.type
_entity.pdbx_description
1 polymer ?
#
loop_
_entity_poly.entity_id
_entity_poly.type
_entity_poly.pdbx_seq_one_letter_code
_entity_poly.pdbx_strand_id
1 'polypeptide(L)'
;MEDDVSRPLESAQRKDLRSASTWSPSEASSIQHSPLFHSSSPPVWQGTTTSKTSLLSANQEPNESTTSTDSHYSSTWSNILRSRWLMVACLAFGIAAAVGHDTLNKQLSAYQQIAWTSVAHRNFSVHAVDSLFGAAHNAIELLNAEAWKKAWFVMLLALYMWISPLVVIFTSATLNVDNQVDRTCHNVRTLNFNHEAKKKWTHRRKAEGDEILQGGRVSWYNDTLPDEDGPDVFDFWISPSAYLEEISSRVLTGGQALQRDEVADEICGEGYDCSTIIYFTGPGYKCEQLANGTNSTVKQFNGRDAPFNMSRMIPEGWNTYNCVADEGDYAEQQIEHEKYFNRPLQILPFPKNLGTFRTEPIIWLGYVTVDDVLVRHAENSSQKGWDTDFTPIISACEHWQVDYTVNLTYTRGFQSYNVTNREYRRKVINTTYVEDSADGGTLDKTVAEPQENYVYPKDWRNYQLAYGVMGSESR
;
A
#
# COMPACT_ATOMS: atom_id res chain seq x y z
N MET A 1 -17.37 -6.82 63.98
CA MET A 1 -17.60 -7.34 65.34
C MET A 1 -18.06 -8.76 65.12
N GLU A 2 -17.45 -9.72 65.82
CA GLU A 2 -17.46 -11.18 65.58
C GLU A 2 -16.52 -11.63 64.45
N ASP A 3 -15.70 -12.67 64.57
CA ASP A 3 -15.06 -13.30 65.73
C ASP A 3 -13.90 -14.16 65.21
N ASP A 4 -12.90 -14.32 66.05
CA ASP A 4 -11.57 -14.89 65.84
C ASP A 4 -11.57 -16.40 66.13
N VAL A 5 -11.18 -17.28 65.19
CA VAL A 5 -10.89 -18.71 65.47
C VAL A 5 -9.80 -19.27 64.54
N SER A 6 -8.57 -19.27 65.06
CA SER A 6 -7.65 -20.42 65.20
C SER A 6 -7.06 -21.13 63.97
N ARG A 7 -5.77 -20.88 63.72
CA ARG A 7 -4.79 -21.89 63.26
C ARG A 7 -4.26 -22.71 64.45
N PRO A 8 -3.79 -23.94 64.21
CA PRO A 8 -2.62 -24.46 64.89
C PRO A 8 -1.44 -24.71 63.94
N LEU A 9 -0.25 -24.65 64.53
CA LEU A 9 1.08 -24.76 63.94
C LEU A 9 1.79 -25.91 64.66
N GLU A 10 2.31 -26.90 63.94
CA GLU A 10 3.31 -27.90 64.40
C GLU A 10 3.94 -28.51 63.14
N SER A 11 5.19 -28.27 62.75
CA SER A 11 6.53 -28.50 63.34
C SER A 11 7.11 -29.92 63.10
N ALA A 12 8.41 -29.93 62.76
CA ALA A 12 9.33 -31.06 62.56
C ALA A 12 9.30 -31.73 61.16
N GLN A 13 10.39 -31.96 60.44
CA GLN A 13 11.76 -32.25 60.87
C GLN A 13 12.85 -31.69 59.93
N ARG A 14 13.86 -31.17 60.63
CA ARG A 14 15.25 -30.94 60.27
C ARG A 14 15.95 -32.20 59.74
N LYS A 15 16.76 -32.06 58.68
CA LYS A 15 18.00 -32.83 58.50
C LYS A 15 19.04 -32.01 57.72
N ASP A 16 19.94 -31.44 58.50
CA ASP A 16 21.26 -30.92 58.10
C ASP A 16 22.10 -32.03 57.45
N LEU A 17 22.81 -31.74 56.36
CA LEU A 17 24.09 -32.39 56.02
C LEU A 17 25.03 -31.40 55.31
N ARG A 18 25.91 -30.85 56.16
CA ARG A 18 27.27 -30.33 55.95
C ARG A 18 27.97 -30.67 54.62
N SER A 19 28.58 -29.65 54.01
CA SER A 19 30.05 -29.51 53.74
C SER A 19 30.27 -28.32 52.79
N ALA A 20 30.76 -27.15 53.21
CA ALA A 20 32.15 -26.82 53.54
C ALA A 20 33.16 -27.13 52.42
N SER A 21 33.48 -26.13 51.59
CA SER A 21 34.87 -25.83 51.21
C SER A 21 35.02 -24.38 50.75
N THR A 22 35.57 -23.59 51.67
CA THR A 22 36.29 -22.33 51.53
C THR A 22 37.22 -22.30 50.32
N TRP A 23 37.31 -21.18 49.60
CA TRP A 23 38.59 -20.48 49.29
C TRP A 23 38.34 -19.17 48.50
N SER A 24 38.79 -18.07 49.10
CA SER A 24 39.28 -16.82 48.50
C SER A 24 40.47 -16.42 49.39
N PRO A 25 41.34 -15.42 49.07
CA PRO A 25 41.40 -14.50 47.93
C PRO A 25 42.82 -14.34 47.33
N SER A 26 43.00 -13.57 46.26
CA SER A 26 44.07 -12.55 46.19
C SER A 26 44.06 -11.73 44.89
N GLU A 27 44.16 -10.42 45.12
CA GLU A 27 44.44 -9.28 44.25
C GLU A 27 45.53 -9.50 43.17
N ALA A 28 45.38 -8.87 42.01
CA ALA A 28 46.26 -7.76 41.59
C ALA A 28 45.85 -7.19 40.22
N SER A 29 46.06 -5.89 40.12
CA SER A 29 45.76 -4.98 39.02
C SER A 29 46.66 -5.15 37.78
N SER A 30 46.16 -4.74 36.61
CA SER A 30 46.86 -3.72 35.81
C SER A 30 45.96 -3.20 34.69
N ILE A 31 46.00 -1.88 34.53
CA ILE A 31 45.38 -1.09 33.47
C ILE A 31 46.27 -1.20 32.23
N GLN A 32 45.70 -1.44 31.06
CA GLN A 32 46.24 -0.91 29.81
C GLN A 32 45.17 -0.75 28.73
N HIS A 33 45.32 0.34 27.99
CA HIS A 33 44.38 0.94 27.05
C HIS A 33 44.10 0.11 25.79
N SER A 34 42.93 0.40 25.22
CA SER A 34 42.27 -0.08 24.00
C SER A 34 43.15 -0.20 22.74
N PRO A 35 42.66 -0.89 21.69
CA PRO A 35 41.91 -0.11 20.70
C PRO A 35 40.58 -0.73 20.26
N LEU A 36 39.69 0.18 19.89
CA LEU A 36 38.45 0.01 19.15
C LEU A 36 38.57 -1.07 18.05
N PHE A 37 37.78 -2.13 18.18
CA PHE A 37 37.30 -2.89 17.03
C PHE A 37 35.83 -2.49 16.81
N HIS A 38 35.60 -1.81 15.68
CA HIS A 38 34.27 -1.64 15.12
C HIS A 38 33.66 -3.02 14.92
N SER A 39 32.66 -3.37 15.75
CA SER A 39 31.66 -4.37 15.41
C SER A 39 30.91 -3.83 14.21
N SER A 40 31.25 -4.32 13.02
CA SER A 40 30.44 -4.14 11.83
C SER A 40 29.27 -5.11 11.91
N SER A 41 28.24 -4.74 12.67
CA SER A 41 26.90 -5.31 12.50
C SER A 41 26.45 -5.00 11.06
N PRO A 42 25.84 -5.95 10.33
CA PRO A 42 25.33 -5.66 8.99
C PRO A 42 24.29 -4.53 9.08
N PRO A 43 24.25 -3.59 8.12
CA PRO A 43 23.25 -2.53 8.14
C PRO A 43 21.85 -3.13 8.01
N VAL A 44 20.98 -2.78 8.95
CA VAL A 44 19.61 -3.29 9.08
C VAL A 44 18.61 -2.23 8.59
N TRP A 45 17.65 -2.68 7.76
CA TRP A 45 16.40 -2.00 7.36
C TRP A 45 16.49 -0.49 7.07
N GLN A 46 16.95 -0.13 5.87
CA GLN A 46 16.69 1.19 5.29
C GLN A 46 15.60 1.02 4.22
N GLY A 47 14.34 1.23 4.58
CA GLY A 47 13.22 1.25 3.64
C GLY A 47 12.83 2.68 3.28
N THR A 48 12.71 2.97 1.99
CA THR A 48 12.20 4.23 1.45
C THR A 48 10.74 4.02 1.04
N THR A 49 9.81 4.70 1.69
CA THR A 49 8.39 4.69 1.31
C THR A 49 8.14 5.76 0.26
N THR A 50 7.54 5.40 -0.87
CA THR A 50 7.13 6.34 -1.91
C THR A 50 5.74 5.98 -2.43
N SER A 51 5.02 6.95 -2.97
CA SER A 51 3.72 6.74 -3.62
C SER A 51 3.67 7.49 -4.95
N LYS A 52 3.04 6.88 -5.96
CA LYS A 52 2.75 7.52 -7.25
C LYS A 52 1.25 7.40 -7.54
N THR A 53 0.66 8.45 -8.08
CA THR A 53 -0.79 8.54 -8.22
C THR A 53 -1.21 8.98 -9.62
N SER A 54 -2.33 8.44 -10.09
CA SER A 54 -3.01 8.87 -11.31
C SER A 54 -4.53 8.92 -11.08
N LEU A 55 -5.14 10.05 -11.41
CA LEU A 55 -6.60 10.22 -11.44
C LEU A 55 -7.19 9.59 -12.71
N LEU A 56 -8.32 8.89 -12.57
CA LEU A 56 -9.08 8.32 -13.68
C LEU A 56 -10.43 9.05 -13.78
N SER A 57 -10.74 9.58 -14.95
CA SER A 57 -12.03 10.25 -15.18
C SER A 57 -13.14 9.20 -15.29
N ALA A 58 -14.29 9.46 -14.66
CA ALA A 58 -15.41 8.54 -14.49
C ALA A 58 -16.15 8.11 -15.78
N ASN A 59 -15.59 8.34 -16.98
CA ASN A 59 -16.27 8.11 -18.26
C ASN A 59 -15.38 7.51 -19.39
N GLN A 60 -14.26 6.84 -19.10
CA GLN A 60 -13.40 6.28 -20.16
C GLN A 60 -13.52 4.75 -20.25
N GLU A 61 -14.14 4.25 -21.31
CA GLU A 61 -14.10 2.83 -21.70
C GLU A 61 -12.67 2.39 -22.07
N PRO A 62 -12.30 1.12 -21.82
CA PRO A 62 -10.93 0.65 -21.98
C PRO A 62 -10.72 0.21 -23.42
N ASN A 63 -10.01 1.02 -24.21
CA ASN A 63 -9.11 0.60 -25.29
C ASN A 63 -8.61 1.84 -26.03
N GLU A 64 -7.41 2.31 -25.68
CA GLU A 64 -6.41 2.74 -26.65
C GLU A 64 -5.14 3.18 -25.91
N SER A 65 -4.03 2.51 -26.21
CA SER A 65 -2.69 2.90 -25.80
C SER A 65 -2.37 4.29 -26.37
N THR A 66 -2.47 5.34 -25.56
CA THR A 66 -2.03 6.67 -25.97
C THR A 66 -0.54 6.83 -25.66
N THR A 67 0.29 6.60 -26.67
CA THR A 67 1.65 7.15 -26.75
C THR A 67 1.62 8.66 -26.47
N SER A 68 2.42 9.11 -25.51
CA SER A 68 2.65 10.53 -25.26
C SER A 68 3.41 11.16 -26.42
N THR A 69 2.68 11.84 -27.31
CA THR A 69 3.27 12.82 -28.22
C THR A 69 3.22 14.18 -27.51
N ASP A 70 4.38 14.63 -27.03
CA ASP A 70 4.60 16.02 -26.64
C ASP A 70 4.43 16.90 -27.88
N SER A 71 3.28 17.54 -28.03
CA SER A 71 3.09 18.60 -29.02
C SER A 71 3.32 19.95 -28.34
N HIS A 72 4.52 20.49 -28.53
CA HIS A 72 4.89 21.86 -28.19
C HIS A 72 4.06 22.83 -29.08
N TYR A 73 2.89 23.27 -28.61
CA TYR A 73 2.09 24.26 -29.32
C TYR A 73 2.65 25.67 -29.04
N SER A 74 3.01 26.38 -30.11
CA SER A 74 3.66 27.70 -30.05
C SER A 74 2.85 28.74 -29.25
N SER A 75 3.54 29.45 -28.36
CA SER A 75 2.99 30.38 -27.36
C SER A 75 2.32 31.63 -27.93
N THR A 76 2.50 31.94 -29.21
CA THR A 76 2.00 33.16 -29.85
C THR A 76 0.49 33.16 -30.09
N TRP A 77 -0.11 32.00 -30.42
CA TRP A 77 -1.56 31.90 -30.67
C TRP A 77 -2.39 31.91 -29.38
N SER A 78 -1.85 31.34 -28.30
CA SER A 78 -2.51 31.28 -26.99
C SER A 78 -2.76 32.66 -26.37
N ASN A 79 -1.86 33.61 -26.60
CA ASN A 79 -1.96 34.98 -26.08
C ASN A 79 -2.98 35.83 -26.83
N ILE A 80 -3.21 35.54 -28.12
CA ILE A 80 -4.21 36.24 -28.94
C ILE A 80 -5.63 35.79 -28.55
N LEU A 81 -5.82 34.50 -28.28
CA LEU A 81 -7.11 33.94 -27.85
C LEU A 81 -7.50 34.28 -26.40
N ARG A 82 -6.53 34.64 -25.54
CA ARG A 82 -6.77 35.07 -24.15
C ARG A 82 -7.13 36.54 -23.96
N SER A 83 -7.16 37.34 -25.03
CA SER A 83 -7.47 38.77 -24.91
C SER A 83 -8.94 38.99 -24.51
N ARG A 84 -9.16 39.56 -23.32
CA ARG A 84 -10.50 39.94 -22.81
C ARG A 84 -11.26 40.85 -23.78
N TRP A 85 -10.55 41.63 -24.58
CA TRP A 85 -11.12 42.51 -25.60
C TRP A 85 -11.65 41.76 -26.82
N LEU A 86 -11.04 40.62 -27.17
CA LEU A 86 -11.46 39.77 -28.29
C LEU A 86 -12.74 39.02 -27.93
N MET A 87 -12.85 38.54 -26.69
CA MET A 87 -14.08 37.97 -26.13
C MET A 87 -15.22 38.99 -26.09
N VAL A 88 -14.98 40.22 -25.63
CA VAL A 88 -16.00 41.29 -25.61
C VAL A 88 -16.43 41.68 -27.02
N ALA A 89 -15.50 41.79 -27.97
CA ALA A 89 -15.82 42.05 -29.37
C ALA A 89 -16.68 40.91 -29.94
N CYS A 90 -16.26 39.66 -29.79
CA CYS A 90 -16.98 38.48 -30.22
C CYS A 90 -18.39 38.36 -29.63
N LEU A 91 -18.58 38.70 -28.35
CA LEU A 91 -19.87 38.63 -27.67
C LEU A 91 -20.79 39.78 -28.11
N ALA A 92 -20.25 40.99 -28.32
CA ALA A 92 -20.98 42.10 -28.94
C ALA A 92 -21.39 41.79 -30.38
N PHE A 93 -20.52 41.17 -31.17
CA PHE A 93 -20.81 40.72 -32.54
C PHE A 93 -21.81 39.54 -32.55
N GLY A 94 -21.71 38.61 -31.60
CA GLY A 94 -22.64 37.49 -31.45
C GLY A 94 -24.06 37.93 -31.07
N ILE A 95 -24.21 38.89 -30.16
CA ILE A 95 -25.51 39.49 -29.82
C ILE A 95 -26.11 40.23 -31.03
N ALA A 96 -25.28 40.95 -31.80
CA ALA A 96 -25.74 41.62 -33.02
C ALA A 96 -26.18 40.62 -34.12
N ALA A 97 -25.56 39.45 -34.20
CA ALA A 97 -25.92 38.39 -35.15
C ALA A 97 -27.15 37.57 -34.69
N ALA A 98 -27.32 37.32 -33.39
CA ALA A 98 -28.42 36.52 -32.83
C ALA A 98 -29.79 37.24 -32.90
N VAL A 99 -29.80 38.58 -32.87
CA VAL A 99 -31.00 39.40 -33.13
C VAL A 99 -31.37 39.39 -34.63
N GLY A 100 -30.55 38.74 -35.48
CA GLY A 100 -30.44 39.02 -36.90
C GLY A 100 -31.17 38.11 -37.89
N HIS A 101 -32.17 37.33 -37.48
CA HIS A 101 -33.00 36.64 -38.50
C HIS A 101 -33.82 37.64 -39.35
N ASP A 102 -34.13 38.82 -38.79
CA ASP A 102 -34.78 39.95 -39.49
C ASP A 102 -33.79 40.93 -40.15
N THR A 103 -32.47 40.79 -39.93
CA THR A 103 -31.46 41.75 -40.40
C THR A 103 -30.74 41.32 -41.67
N LEU A 104 -30.66 40.03 -42.00
CA LEU A 104 -30.00 39.57 -43.24
C LEU A 104 -30.70 40.13 -44.50
N ASN A 105 -32.03 40.12 -44.52
CA ASN A 105 -32.82 40.71 -45.62
C ASN A 105 -32.63 42.23 -45.72
N LYS A 106 -32.49 42.92 -44.57
CA LYS A 106 -32.22 44.37 -44.51
C LYS A 106 -30.80 44.70 -44.97
N GLN A 107 -29.81 43.90 -44.59
CA GLN A 107 -28.42 44.03 -45.02
C GLN A 107 -28.27 43.85 -46.52
N LEU A 108 -28.96 42.87 -47.12
CA LEU A 108 -28.95 42.68 -48.58
C LEU A 108 -29.58 43.87 -49.32
N SER A 109 -30.69 44.40 -48.80
CA SER A 109 -31.34 45.58 -49.40
C SER A 109 -30.47 46.85 -49.29
N ALA A 110 -29.80 47.06 -48.15
CA ALA A 110 -28.87 48.17 -47.95
C ALA A 110 -27.63 48.02 -48.84
N TYR A 111 -27.11 46.80 -48.99
CA TYR A 111 -26.02 46.49 -49.91
C TYR A 111 -26.36 46.87 -51.36
N GLN A 112 -27.54 46.47 -51.83
CA GLN A 112 -28.02 46.79 -53.17
C GLN A 112 -28.19 48.30 -53.38
N GLN A 113 -28.76 49.03 -52.41
CA GLN A 113 -28.92 50.49 -52.50
C GLN A 113 -27.57 51.20 -52.62
N ILE A 114 -26.59 50.82 -51.78
CA ILE A 114 -25.27 51.44 -51.80
C ILE A 114 -24.50 51.06 -53.07
N ALA A 115 -24.63 49.81 -53.56
CA ALA A 115 -24.07 49.39 -54.85
C ALA A 115 -24.62 50.23 -56.01
N TRP A 116 -25.93 50.46 -56.08
CA TRP A 116 -26.55 51.31 -57.10
C TRP A 116 -26.08 52.77 -57.03
N THR A 117 -25.97 53.35 -55.83
CA THR A 117 -25.42 54.70 -55.69
C THR A 117 -23.96 54.79 -56.13
N SER A 118 -23.15 53.75 -55.86
CA SER A 118 -21.77 53.70 -56.31
C SER A 118 -21.68 53.66 -57.84
N VAL A 119 -22.49 52.81 -58.48
CA VAL A 119 -22.57 52.69 -59.96
C VAL A 119 -23.07 53.99 -60.60
N ALA A 120 -24.01 54.69 -59.96
CA ALA A 120 -24.52 55.97 -60.46
C ALA A 120 -23.48 57.11 -60.43
N HIS A 121 -22.54 57.08 -59.47
CA HIS A 121 -21.55 58.14 -59.29
C HIS A 121 -20.18 57.86 -59.94
N ARG A 122 -19.91 56.64 -60.41
CA ARG A 122 -18.59 56.24 -60.94
C ARG A 122 -18.73 55.34 -62.16
N ASN A 123 -17.82 55.50 -63.13
CA ASN A 123 -17.80 54.66 -64.33
C ASN A 123 -17.15 53.30 -64.02
N PHE A 124 -17.94 52.23 -64.11
CA PHE A 124 -17.49 50.84 -63.96
C PHE A 124 -17.47 50.11 -65.30
N SER A 125 -16.53 49.19 -65.46
CA SER A 125 -16.64 48.13 -66.47
C SER A 125 -17.86 47.26 -66.20
N VAL A 126 -18.50 46.73 -67.24
CA VAL A 126 -19.66 45.82 -67.11
C VAL A 126 -19.33 44.62 -66.23
N HIS A 127 -18.10 44.09 -66.34
CA HIS A 127 -17.62 42.99 -65.51
C HIS A 127 -17.44 43.38 -64.04
N ALA A 128 -17.07 44.65 -63.75
CA ALA A 128 -16.94 45.14 -62.38
C ALA A 128 -18.31 45.39 -61.72
N VAL A 129 -19.34 45.74 -62.49
CA VAL A 129 -20.72 45.85 -61.99
C VAL A 129 -21.27 44.47 -61.64
N ASP A 130 -21.10 43.49 -62.53
CA ASP A 130 -21.53 42.11 -62.31
C ASP A 130 -20.87 41.52 -61.06
N SER A 131 -19.55 41.74 -60.92
CA SER A 131 -18.78 41.34 -59.75
C SER A 131 -19.21 42.06 -58.47
N LEU A 132 -19.56 43.35 -58.54
CA LEU A 132 -20.04 44.13 -57.39
C LEU A 132 -21.36 43.57 -56.83
N PHE A 133 -22.31 43.14 -57.68
CA PHE A 133 -23.54 42.53 -57.20
C PHE A 133 -23.37 41.04 -56.87
N GLY A 134 -22.45 40.36 -57.56
CA GLY A 134 -22.09 38.96 -57.33
C GLY A 134 -21.35 38.71 -56.01
N ALA A 135 -20.60 39.69 -55.50
CA ALA A 135 -19.78 39.55 -54.28
C ALA A 135 -20.57 39.21 -53.00
N ALA A 136 -21.87 39.50 -52.96
CA ALA A 136 -22.74 39.12 -51.84
C ALA A 136 -23.09 37.62 -51.82
N HIS A 137 -23.01 36.94 -52.97
CA HIS A 137 -23.41 35.54 -53.12
C HIS A 137 -22.24 34.62 -53.49
N ASN A 138 -21.20 35.18 -54.13
CA ASN A 138 -20.01 34.47 -54.58
C ASN A 138 -18.75 35.14 -54.01
N ALA A 139 -18.06 34.47 -53.09
CA ALA A 139 -16.83 34.97 -52.47
C ALA A 139 -15.68 35.22 -53.47
N ILE A 140 -15.70 34.56 -54.63
CA ILE A 140 -14.69 34.72 -55.69
C ILE A 140 -14.81 36.10 -56.37
N GLU A 141 -16.04 36.62 -56.52
CA GLU A 141 -16.29 37.97 -57.04
C GLU A 141 -15.78 39.06 -56.09
N LEU A 142 -15.55 38.71 -54.82
CA LEU A 142 -14.93 39.61 -53.85
C LEU A 142 -13.48 39.97 -54.21
N LEU A 143 -12.81 39.23 -55.09
CA LEU A 143 -11.41 39.42 -55.46
C LEU A 143 -11.20 40.41 -56.62
N ASN A 144 -12.26 41.04 -57.12
CA ASN A 144 -12.14 41.98 -58.24
C ASN A 144 -11.45 43.29 -57.81
N ALA A 145 -10.24 43.49 -58.31
CA ALA A 145 -9.41 44.64 -57.99
C ALA A 145 -10.01 45.99 -58.44
N GLU A 146 -10.83 46.00 -59.50
CA GLU A 146 -11.49 47.22 -59.97
C GLU A 146 -12.63 47.64 -59.02
N ALA A 147 -13.40 46.66 -58.53
CA ALA A 147 -14.46 46.87 -57.56
C ALA A 147 -13.90 47.36 -56.20
N TRP A 148 -12.78 46.82 -55.74
CA TRP A 148 -12.10 47.32 -54.54
C TRP A 148 -11.58 48.74 -54.66
N LYS A 149 -10.96 49.11 -55.79
CA LYS A 149 -10.44 50.47 -55.98
C LYS A 149 -11.55 51.52 -56.11
N LYS A 150 -12.65 51.18 -56.76
CA LYS A 150 -13.73 52.13 -57.07
C LYS A 150 -14.89 52.10 -56.08
N ALA A 151 -15.13 50.99 -55.38
CA ALA A 151 -16.27 50.78 -54.49
C ALA A 151 -15.87 50.06 -53.18
N TRP A 152 -14.71 50.43 -52.60
CA TRP A 152 -14.15 49.79 -51.39
C TRP A 152 -15.14 49.63 -50.23
N PHE A 153 -16.04 50.60 -50.03
CA PHE A 153 -17.04 50.55 -48.95
C PHE A 153 -18.08 49.44 -49.14
N VAL A 154 -18.54 49.22 -50.37
CA VAL A 154 -19.49 48.14 -50.70
C VAL A 154 -18.79 46.78 -50.55
N MET A 155 -17.54 46.68 -50.98
CA MET A 155 -16.74 45.46 -50.83
C MET A 155 -16.48 45.09 -49.37
N LEU A 156 -16.29 46.07 -48.47
CA LEU A 156 -16.18 45.82 -47.03
C LEU A 156 -17.49 45.29 -46.42
N LEU A 157 -18.64 45.76 -46.89
CA LEU A 157 -19.94 45.23 -46.46
C LEU A 157 -20.14 43.78 -46.93
N ALA A 158 -19.73 43.46 -48.16
CA ALA A 158 -19.73 42.07 -48.64
C ALA A 158 -18.81 41.18 -47.80
N LEU A 159 -17.58 41.65 -47.51
CA LEU A 159 -16.63 40.92 -46.69
C LEU A 159 -17.16 40.66 -45.26
N TYR A 160 -17.87 41.62 -44.68
CA TYR A 160 -18.52 41.47 -43.37
C TYR A 160 -19.56 40.34 -43.36
N MET A 161 -20.38 40.23 -44.42
CA MET A 161 -21.35 39.14 -44.56
C MET A 161 -20.68 37.75 -44.59
N TRP A 162 -19.50 37.65 -45.20
CA TRP A 162 -18.71 36.41 -45.26
C TRP A 162 -17.96 36.07 -43.96
N ILE A 163 -17.53 37.06 -43.18
CA ILE A 163 -16.80 36.85 -41.91
C ILE A 163 -17.75 36.55 -40.74
N SER A 164 -18.99 37.03 -40.79
CA SER A 164 -19.96 36.86 -39.70
C SER A 164 -20.16 35.40 -39.23
N PRO A 165 -20.30 34.39 -40.12
CA PRO A 165 -20.43 33.00 -39.70
C PRO A 165 -19.18 32.45 -38.99
N LEU A 166 -17.98 32.91 -39.37
CA LEU A 166 -16.73 32.44 -38.76
C LEU A 166 -16.59 32.89 -37.30
N VAL A 167 -17.06 34.10 -36.98
CA VAL A 167 -17.01 34.63 -35.60
C VAL A 167 -17.82 33.76 -34.63
N VAL A 168 -18.95 33.21 -35.07
CA VAL A 168 -19.79 32.32 -34.25
C VAL A 168 -19.12 30.96 -34.01
N ILE A 169 -18.41 30.43 -35.00
CA ILE A 169 -17.72 29.14 -34.87
C ILE A 169 -16.51 29.25 -33.92
N PHE A 170 -15.69 30.29 -34.08
CA PHE A 170 -14.50 30.48 -33.23
C PHE A 170 -14.85 30.76 -31.77
N THR A 171 -15.95 31.47 -31.51
CA THR A 171 -16.41 31.74 -30.13
C THR A 171 -16.86 30.48 -29.40
N SER A 172 -17.50 29.55 -30.11
CA SER A 172 -17.91 28.26 -29.57
C SER A 172 -16.70 27.41 -29.16
N ALA A 173 -15.64 27.40 -29.97
CA ALA A 173 -14.41 26.65 -29.71
C ALA A 173 -13.58 27.23 -28.55
N THR A 174 -13.67 28.54 -28.30
CA THR A 174 -12.98 29.18 -27.16
C THR A 174 -13.62 28.90 -25.80
N LEU A 175 -14.83 28.32 -25.77
CA LEU A 175 -15.54 27.99 -24.54
C LEU A 175 -15.27 26.56 -24.04
N ASN A 176 -14.18 25.92 -24.49
CA ASN A 176 -13.78 24.63 -23.91
C ASN A 176 -13.06 24.89 -22.59
N VAL A 177 -13.79 24.71 -21.48
CA VAL A 177 -13.23 24.77 -20.13
C VAL A 177 -12.48 23.46 -19.90
N ASP A 178 -11.17 23.48 -20.11
CA ASP A 178 -10.31 22.42 -19.60
C ASP A 178 -10.16 22.64 -18.09
N ASN A 179 -10.92 21.86 -17.32
CA ASN A 179 -10.71 21.80 -15.87
C ASN A 179 -9.37 21.11 -15.65
N GLN A 180 -8.32 21.91 -15.53
CA GLN A 180 -7.01 21.45 -15.09
C GLN A 180 -7.13 21.06 -13.60
N VAL A 181 -7.71 19.89 -13.35
CA VAL A 181 -7.72 19.26 -12.03
C VAL A 181 -6.29 18.79 -11.78
N ASP A 182 -5.69 19.22 -10.68
CA ASP A 182 -4.40 18.70 -10.23
C ASP A 182 -4.50 17.18 -10.18
N ARG A 183 -3.75 16.48 -11.05
CA ARG A 183 -3.84 15.03 -11.25
C ARG A 183 -3.24 14.22 -10.09
N THR A 184 -2.98 14.86 -8.96
CA THR A 184 -2.22 14.32 -7.83
C THR A 184 -3.09 14.23 -6.60
N CYS A 185 -3.28 13.02 -6.06
CA CYS A 185 -3.91 12.83 -4.75
C CYS A 185 -2.95 13.21 -3.64
N HIS A 186 -3.37 14.11 -2.75
CA HIS A 186 -2.49 14.71 -1.74
C HIS A 186 -2.44 13.94 -0.41
N ASN A 187 -3.37 13.02 -0.16
CA ASN A 187 -3.52 12.33 1.14
C ASN A 187 -3.35 10.81 1.07
N VAL A 188 -2.54 10.31 0.14
CA VAL A 188 -2.30 8.86 0.01
C VAL A 188 -1.54 8.37 1.22
N ARG A 189 -2.19 7.53 2.05
CA ARG A 189 -1.57 6.92 3.22
C ARG A 189 -0.73 5.72 2.82
N THR A 190 0.39 5.53 3.50
CA THR A 190 1.32 4.42 3.28
C THR A 190 1.57 3.68 4.59
N LEU A 191 2.03 2.43 4.49
CA LEU A 191 2.34 1.59 5.65
C LEU A 191 3.85 1.65 5.93
N ASN A 192 4.22 1.83 7.20
CA ASN A 192 5.61 1.88 7.63
C ASN A 192 5.84 1.01 8.87
N PHE A 193 6.28 -0.23 8.65
CA PHE A 193 6.58 -1.20 9.71
C PHE A 193 7.85 -0.84 10.51
N ASN A 194 8.71 0.04 9.98
CA ASN A 194 9.92 0.49 10.70
C ASN A 194 9.61 1.51 11.80
N HIS A 195 8.36 1.97 11.92
CA HIS A 195 7.97 2.96 12.92
C HIS A 195 8.07 2.44 14.35
N GLU A 196 7.83 1.13 14.58
CA GLU A 196 7.95 0.52 15.91
C GLU A 196 9.36 0.71 16.50
N ALA A 197 10.40 0.61 15.66
CA ALA A 197 11.81 0.72 16.04
C ALA A 197 12.28 2.13 16.40
N LYS A 198 11.48 3.17 16.11
CA LYS A 198 11.90 4.56 16.30
C LYS A 198 11.95 4.95 17.78
N LYS A 199 11.12 4.32 18.62
CA LYS A 199 10.99 4.64 20.05
C LYS A 199 10.66 3.39 20.86
N LYS A 200 11.23 3.28 22.07
CA LYS A 200 10.85 2.25 23.06
C LYS A 200 9.34 2.23 23.28
N TRP A 201 8.81 1.08 23.69
CA TRP A 201 7.37 0.86 23.82
C TRP A 201 6.73 1.75 24.89
N THR A 202 7.47 2.07 25.95
CA THR A 202 7.06 2.96 27.05
C THR A 202 6.78 4.39 26.60
N HIS A 203 7.38 4.83 25.49
CA HIS A 203 7.22 6.20 24.99
C HIS A 203 6.08 6.32 23.97
N ARG A 204 5.36 7.44 24.04
CA ARG A 204 4.31 7.76 23.07
C ARG A 204 4.89 7.96 21.66
N ARG A 205 4.28 7.28 20.69
CA ARG A 205 4.62 7.35 19.27
C ARG A 205 3.63 8.28 18.55
N LYS A 206 4.14 9.07 17.60
CA LYS A 206 3.36 9.91 16.69
C LYS A 206 3.77 9.54 15.26
N ALA A 207 2.84 9.64 14.32
CA ALA A 207 3.16 9.49 12.90
C ALA A 207 4.21 10.53 12.46
N GLU A 208 4.89 10.26 11.35
CA GLU A 208 5.97 11.11 10.83
C GLU A 208 5.38 12.37 10.17
N GLY A 209 5.97 13.54 10.45
CA GLY A 209 5.38 14.84 10.12
C GLY A 209 4.68 15.50 11.31
N ASP A 210 4.17 16.73 11.15
CA ASP A 210 3.38 17.45 12.16
C ASP A 210 1.99 16.82 12.38
N GLU A 211 1.86 15.51 12.23
CA GLU A 211 0.60 14.80 12.40
C GLU A 211 0.20 14.72 13.87
N ILE A 212 -1.09 15.01 14.11
CA ILE A 212 -1.72 14.98 15.43
C ILE A 212 -2.08 13.55 15.89
N LEU A 213 -2.08 12.58 14.97
CA LEU A 213 -2.50 11.21 15.24
C LEU A 213 -1.44 10.46 16.06
N GLN A 214 -1.89 9.82 17.14
CA GLN A 214 -1.05 8.89 17.89
C GLN A 214 -0.93 7.61 17.09
N GLY A 215 0.29 7.10 16.95
CA GLY A 215 0.49 5.78 16.35
C GLY A 215 -0.06 4.71 17.29
N GLY A 216 -0.88 3.80 16.75
CA GLY A 216 -1.26 2.57 17.43
C GLY A 216 -0.03 1.68 17.63
N ARG A 217 0.03 0.96 18.74
CA ARG A 217 1.04 -0.09 18.95
C ARG A 217 0.52 -1.35 18.25
N VAL A 218 1.38 -2.06 17.52
CA VAL A 218 1.02 -3.34 16.92
C VAL A 218 1.20 -4.48 17.93
N SER A 219 1.98 -4.20 18.99
CA SER A 219 2.60 -5.21 19.86
C SER A 219 2.56 -4.78 21.33
N TRP A 220 2.36 -5.73 22.24
CA TRP A 220 2.54 -5.54 23.68
C TRP A 220 3.88 -6.08 24.15
N TYR A 221 4.50 -5.32 25.06
CA TYR A 221 5.77 -5.64 25.68
C TYR A 221 5.60 -5.52 27.20
N ASN A 222 6.46 -6.23 27.91
CA ASN A 222 6.56 -6.18 29.36
C ASN A 222 8.00 -5.98 29.78
N ASP A 223 8.19 -5.41 30.97
CA ASP A 223 9.52 -5.09 31.49
C ASP A 223 9.95 -6.16 32.48
N THR A 224 11.24 -6.49 32.50
CA THR A 224 11.78 -7.41 33.51
C THR A 224 11.76 -6.84 34.92
N LEU A 225 11.94 -5.52 35.08
CA LEU A 225 11.86 -4.80 36.36
C LEU A 225 11.19 -3.43 36.18
N PRO A 226 10.43 -2.92 37.18
CA PRO A 226 9.80 -1.62 37.11
C PRO A 226 10.83 -0.48 37.21
N ASP A 227 10.87 0.38 36.18
CA ASP A 227 11.50 1.71 36.22
C ASP A 227 13.01 1.72 36.56
N GLU A 228 13.70 0.61 36.33
CA GLU A 228 15.15 0.48 36.48
C GLU A 228 15.84 0.38 35.12
N ASP A 229 16.50 1.46 34.66
CA ASP A 229 17.40 1.39 33.51
C ASP A 229 18.75 0.78 33.95
N GLY A 230 18.77 -0.55 34.14
CA GLY A 230 19.97 -1.34 34.44
C GLY A 230 20.56 -2.02 33.20
N PRO A 231 21.84 -2.45 33.21
CA PRO A 231 22.46 -3.18 32.10
C PRO A 231 21.83 -4.57 31.83
N ASP A 232 21.07 -5.08 32.81
CA ASP A 232 20.38 -6.36 32.77
C ASP A 232 18.86 -6.25 32.70
N VAL A 233 18.32 -5.02 32.62
CA VAL A 233 16.89 -4.76 32.45
C VAL A 233 16.58 -4.60 30.97
N PHE A 234 15.52 -5.25 30.51
CA PHE A 234 15.08 -5.19 29.12
C PHE A 234 13.57 -5.43 28.99
N ASP A 235 13.03 -4.98 27.88
CA ASP A 235 11.62 -5.13 27.54
C ASP A 235 11.48 -6.35 26.64
N PHE A 236 10.62 -7.30 26.99
CA PHE A 236 10.38 -8.50 26.19
C PHE A 236 8.95 -8.52 25.67
N TRP A 237 8.76 -9.18 24.53
CA TRP A 237 7.47 -9.27 23.88
C TRP A 237 6.53 -10.23 24.64
N ILE A 238 5.23 -9.92 24.68
CA ILE A 238 4.23 -10.77 25.33
C ILE A 238 3.07 -11.21 24.43
N SER A 239 2.50 -10.29 23.65
CA SER A 239 1.30 -10.57 22.86
C SER A 239 1.13 -9.55 21.74
N PRO A 240 0.36 -9.84 20.68
CA PRO A 240 -0.08 -8.80 19.76
C PRO A 240 -0.98 -7.80 20.47
N SER A 241 -1.09 -6.59 19.89
CA SER A 241 -2.08 -5.61 20.34
C SER A 241 -3.49 -6.06 19.95
N ALA A 242 -4.46 -5.76 20.81
CA ALA A 242 -5.89 -6.01 20.52
C ALA A 242 -6.36 -5.30 19.23
N TYR A 243 -5.74 -4.16 18.88
CA TYR A 243 -6.03 -3.46 17.64
C TYR A 243 -5.60 -4.25 16.40
N LEU A 244 -4.41 -4.87 16.43
CA LEU A 244 -3.94 -5.70 15.32
C LEU A 244 -4.84 -6.93 15.16
N GLU A 245 -5.14 -7.60 16.26
CA GLU A 245 -5.99 -8.81 16.30
C GLU A 245 -7.41 -8.54 15.78
N GLU A 246 -7.99 -7.38 16.11
CA GLU A 246 -9.31 -6.99 15.59
C GLU A 246 -9.25 -6.69 14.07
N ILE A 247 -8.20 -6.00 13.63
CA ILE A 247 -8.03 -5.63 12.21
C ILE A 247 -7.87 -6.88 11.36
N SER A 248 -6.98 -7.79 11.76
CA SER A 248 -6.71 -8.99 11.00
C SER A 248 -7.87 -9.96 10.96
N SER A 249 -8.55 -10.18 12.10
CA SER A 249 -9.72 -11.05 12.16
C SER A 249 -10.78 -10.61 11.16
N ARG A 250 -11.01 -9.29 11.06
CA ARG A 250 -11.94 -8.72 10.08
C ARG A 250 -11.45 -8.80 8.63
N VAL A 251 -10.17 -8.59 8.37
CA VAL A 251 -9.62 -8.69 7.01
C VAL A 251 -9.63 -10.14 6.52
N LEU A 252 -9.24 -11.10 7.36
CA LEU A 252 -9.19 -12.53 7.04
C LEU A 252 -10.59 -13.11 6.82
N THR A 253 -11.57 -12.71 7.64
CA THR A 253 -12.97 -13.17 7.48
C THR A 253 -13.71 -12.43 6.37
N GLY A 254 -13.45 -11.13 6.19
CA GLY A 254 -14.09 -10.30 5.19
C GLY A 254 -13.50 -10.44 3.79
N GLY A 255 -12.27 -10.94 3.65
CA GLY A 255 -11.57 -11.07 2.37
C GLY A 255 -11.28 -9.75 1.66
N GLN A 256 -11.41 -8.62 2.37
CA GLN A 256 -11.26 -7.27 1.83
C GLN A 256 -10.56 -6.37 2.85
N ALA A 257 -9.93 -5.30 2.35
CA ALA A 257 -9.27 -4.33 3.21
C ALA A 257 -10.32 -3.61 4.09
N LEU A 258 -9.95 -3.33 5.34
CA LEU A 258 -10.76 -2.47 6.19
C LEU A 258 -10.68 -1.04 5.68
N GLN A 259 -11.83 -0.53 5.27
CA GLN A 259 -11.98 0.83 4.78
C GLN A 259 -12.61 1.71 5.87
N ARG A 260 -12.07 2.93 6.02
CA ARG A 260 -12.73 4.00 6.78
C ARG A 260 -13.74 4.71 5.89
N ASP A 261 -14.85 5.14 6.48
CA ASP A 261 -15.80 6.04 5.82
C ASP A 261 -15.07 7.27 5.26
N GLU A 262 -15.51 7.74 4.08
CA GLU A 262 -15.02 8.94 3.39
C GLU A 262 -13.53 8.88 2.97
N VAL A 263 -12.83 7.74 3.09
CA VAL A 263 -11.41 7.66 2.70
C VAL A 263 -11.19 7.92 1.20
N ALA A 264 -12.15 7.52 0.37
CA ALA A 264 -12.09 7.77 -1.06
C ALA A 264 -12.22 9.28 -1.36
N ASP A 265 -13.10 9.99 -0.65
CA ASP A 265 -13.26 11.44 -0.82
C ASP A 265 -12.03 12.20 -0.30
N GLU A 266 -11.42 11.74 0.79
CA GLU A 266 -10.18 12.33 1.35
C GLU A 266 -8.99 12.19 0.39
N ILE A 267 -8.88 11.05 -0.30
CA ILE A 267 -7.74 10.73 -1.17
C ILE A 267 -7.96 11.22 -2.60
N CYS A 268 -9.11 10.87 -3.20
CA CYS A 268 -9.41 11.16 -4.60
C CYS A 268 -10.12 12.50 -4.80
N GLY A 269 -10.80 13.02 -3.77
CA GLY A 269 -11.75 14.12 -3.90
C GLY A 269 -13.17 13.63 -4.16
N GLU A 270 -14.15 14.42 -3.73
CA GLU A 270 -15.57 14.08 -3.85
C GLU A 270 -15.97 13.80 -5.31
N GLY A 271 -16.51 12.61 -5.57
CA GLY A 271 -17.01 12.22 -6.90
C GLY A 271 -15.94 11.79 -7.92
N TYR A 272 -14.69 11.60 -7.49
CA TYR A 272 -13.61 11.13 -8.37
C TYR A 272 -13.15 9.71 -8.02
N ASP A 273 -12.90 8.92 -9.06
CA ASP A 273 -12.22 7.63 -8.94
C ASP A 273 -10.71 7.83 -9.14
N CYS A 274 -9.90 7.16 -8.32
CA CYS A 274 -8.44 7.30 -8.42
C CYS A 274 -7.71 5.99 -8.16
N SER A 275 -6.48 5.90 -8.68
CA SER A 275 -5.60 4.76 -8.47
C SER A 275 -4.22 5.24 -8.02
N THR A 276 -3.73 4.64 -6.95
CA THR A 276 -2.47 4.98 -6.29
C THR A 276 -1.61 3.75 -6.15
N ILE A 277 -0.34 3.85 -6.52
CA ILE A 277 0.65 2.81 -6.29
C ILE A 277 1.45 3.19 -5.04
N ILE A 278 1.44 2.31 -4.05
CA ILE A 278 2.23 2.44 -2.83
C ILE A 278 3.35 1.41 -2.81
N TYR A 279 4.52 1.85 -2.33
CA TYR A 279 5.69 1.01 -2.13
C TYR A 279 6.00 0.97 -0.63
N PHE A 280 6.01 -0.22 -0.04
CA PHE A 280 6.39 -0.40 1.35
C PHE A 280 7.09 -1.73 1.57
N THR A 281 7.86 -1.78 2.63
CA THR A 281 8.56 -2.96 3.10
C THR A 281 7.81 -3.53 4.30
N GLY A 282 7.51 -4.82 4.30
CA GLY A 282 6.79 -5.47 5.39
C GLY A 282 7.05 -6.98 5.50
N PRO A 283 6.37 -7.66 6.42
CA PRO A 283 6.44 -9.11 6.56
C PRO A 283 5.75 -9.84 5.42
N GLY A 284 6.28 -11.00 5.06
CA GLY A 284 5.67 -11.89 4.09
C GLY A 284 6.17 -13.32 4.19
N TYR A 285 5.30 -14.28 3.89
CA TYR A 285 5.67 -15.69 3.86
C TYR A 285 6.01 -16.13 2.45
N LYS A 286 7.19 -16.75 2.29
CA LYS A 286 7.60 -17.41 1.05
C LYS A 286 7.28 -18.89 1.18
N CYS A 287 6.28 -19.35 0.43
CA CYS A 287 5.83 -20.73 0.46
C CYS A 287 6.37 -21.52 -0.73
N GLU A 288 6.78 -22.77 -0.49
CA GLU A 288 7.15 -23.74 -1.50
C GLU A 288 6.26 -24.98 -1.40
N GLN A 289 5.80 -25.46 -2.54
CA GLN A 289 5.06 -26.72 -2.62
C GLN A 289 6.05 -27.89 -2.63
N LEU A 290 5.94 -28.74 -1.62
CA LEU A 290 6.87 -29.85 -1.38
C LEU A 290 6.41 -31.16 -1.98
N ALA A 291 5.09 -31.36 -2.06
CA ALA A 291 4.51 -32.53 -2.71
C ALA A 291 3.10 -32.24 -3.24
N ASN A 292 2.71 -33.02 -4.25
CA ASN A 292 1.43 -32.89 -4.96
C ASN A 292 0.90 -34.28 -5.32
N GLY A 293 -0.25 -34.65 -4.74
CA GLY A 293 -0.90 -35.93 -4.98
C GLY A 293 -0.48 -37.03 -3.99
N THR A 294 -1.29 -38.08 -3.93
CA THR A 294 -1.22 -39.17 -2.95
C THR A 294 0.11 -39.94 -2.96
N ASN A 295 0.64 -40.25 -4.14
CA ASN A 295 1.87 -41.04 -4.29
C ASN A 295 3.14 -40.19 -4.33
N SER A 296 3.05 -38.90 -4.00
CA SER A 296 4.19 -37.98 -4.04
C SER A 296 5.01 -38.07 -2.77
N THR A 297 6.32 -38.26 -2.92
CA THR A 297 7.28 -38.16 -1.81
C THR A 297 7.48 -36.69 -1.42
N VAL A 298 7.32 -36.37 -0.14
CA VAL A 298 7.52 -35.01 0.37
C VAL A 298 8.99 -34.62 0.24
N LYS A 299 9.26 -33.53 -0.47
CA LYS A 299 10.61 -32.96 -0.57
C LYS A 299 11.01 -32.33 0.75
N GLN A 300 12.31 -32.40 1.06
CA GLN A 300 12.89 -31.62 2.14
C GLN A 300 12.81 -30.13 1.83
N PHE A 301 12.53 -29.35 2.86
CA PHE A 301 12.51 -27.90 2.79
C PHE A 301 13.65 -27.36 3.64
N ASN A 302 14.61 -26.69 3.01
CA ASN A 302 15.84 -26.20 3.64
C ASN A 302 16.60 -27.25 4.46
N GLY A 303 16.59 -28.51 4.01
CA GLY A 303 17.28 -29.63 4.67
C GLY A 303 16.51 -30.25 5.84
N ARG A 304 15.26 -29.82 6.09
CA ARG A 304 14.36 -30.42 7.07
C ARG A 304 13.27 -31.24 6.40
N ASP A 305 12.95 -32.38 7.00
CA ASP A 305 11.82 -33.23 6.64
C ASP A 305 10.50 -32.65 7.16
N ALA A 306 9.42 -32.79 6.39
CA ALA A 306 8.11 -32.37 6.88
C ALA A 306 7.67 -33.20 8.10
N PRO A 307 7.00 -32.58 9.10
CA PRO A 307 6.57 -33.28 10.31
C PRO A 307 5.42 -34.28 10.07
N PHE A 308 4.88 -34.32 8.85
CA PHE A 308 3.86 -35.28 8.44
C PHE A 308 3.98 -35.63 6.96
N ASN A 309 3.45 -36.81 6.61
CA ASN A 309 3.43 -37.35 5.26
C ASN A 309 2.04 -37.22 4.61
N MET A 310 1.98 -37.48 3.30
CA MET A 310 0.73 -37.51 2.52
C MET A 310 -0.30 -38.49 3.07
N SER A 311 0.14 -39.58 3.70
CA SER A 311 -0.74 -40.59 4.33
C SER A 311 -1.61 -40.06 5.46
N ARG A 312 -1.33 -38.85 5.98
CA ARG A 312 -2.18 -38.19 6.99
C ARG A 312 -3.38 -37.46 6.36
N MET A 313 -3.33 -37.20 5.05
CA MET A 313 -4.34 -36.45 4.31
C MET A 313 -5.27 -37.40 3.54
N ILE A 314 -6.53 -37.03 3.36
CA ILE A 314 -7.43 -37.78 2.47
C ILE A 314 -6.85 -37.80 1.04
N PRO A 315 -7.03 -38.89 0.28
CA PRO A 315 -7.90 -40.05 0.53
C PRO A 315 -7.35 -41.15 1.46
N GLU A 316 -6.02 -41.21 1.70
CA GLU A 316 -5.41 -42.28 2.51
C GLU A 316 -5.59 -42.07 4.02
N GLY A 317 -5.46 -40.82 4.46
CA GLY A 317 -5.63 -40.40 5.84
C GLY A 317 -7.03 -39.89 6.13
N TRP A 318 -7.16 -39.13 7.22
CA TRP A 318 -8.46 -38.64 7.71
C TRP A 318 -8.58 -37.11 7.69
N ASN A 319 -7.49 -36.39 7.42
CA ASN A 319 -7.47 -34.93 7.47
C ASN A 319 -7.66 -34.33 6.08
N THR A 320 -8.52 -33.32 5.98
CA THR A 320 -8.63 -32.44 4.80
C THR A 320 -7.67 -31.24 4.90
N TYR A 321 -7.33 -30.86 6.13
CA TYR A 321 -6.41 -29.80 6.47
C TYR A 321 -5.57 -30.23 7.67
N ASN A 322 -4.28 -29.94 7.63
CA ASN A 322 -3.34 -30.17 8.72
C ASN A 322 -2.31 -29.05 8.72
N CYS A 323 -2.11 -28.40 9.87
CA CYS A 323 -1.14 -27.32 10.01
C CYS A 323 -0.24 -27.61 11.21
N VAL A 324 1.07 -27.46 11.02
CA VAL A 324 2.06 -27.45 12.09
C VAL A 324 2.83 -26.15 11.96
N ALA A 325 2.59 -25.21 12.87
CA ALA A 325 3.11 -23.84 12.82
C ALA A 325 3.87 -23.45 14.09
N ASP A 326 3.94 -24.34 15.07
CA ASP A 326 4.52 -24.16 16.40
C ASP A 326 5.89 -24.87 16.56
N GLU A 327 6.39 -25.49 15.50
CA GLU A 327 7.64 -26.25 15.55
C GLU A 327 8.84 -25.32 15.73
N GLY A 328 9.49 -25.41 16.90
CA GLY A 328 10.55 -24.49 17.30
C GLY A 328 10.02 -23.19 17.90
N ASP A 329 8.73 -23.06 18.20
CA ASP A 329 8.20 -21.92 18.94
C ASP A 329 8.73 -21.91 20.39
N TYR A 330 8.62 -20.76 21.03
CA TYR A 330 9.03 -20.53 22.41
C TYR A 330 7.96 -21.07 23.34
N ALA A 331 8.38 -21.60 24.50
CA ALA A 331 7.43 -21.88 25.56
C ALA A 331 6.78 -20.56 26.02
N GLU A 332 5.45 -20.56 26.17
CA GLU A 332 4.69 -19.42 26.68
C GLU A 332 5.26 -18.95 28.03
N GLN A 333 5.67 -19.90 28.88
CA GLN A 333 6.35 -19.63 30.13
C GLN A 333 7.83 -20.01 30.04
N GLN A 334 8.71 -19.02 29.84
CA GLN A 334 10.16 -19.22 29.86
C GLN A 334 10.75 -19.22 31.28
N ILE A 335 10.13 -18.53 32.25
CA ILE A 335 10.55 -18.51 33.66
C ILE A 335 9.34 -18.40 34.60
N GLU A 336 9.57 -18.61 35.90
CA GLU A 336 8.58 -18.30 36.95
C GLU A 336 8.35 -16.79 37.07
N HIS A 337 7.08 -16.38 37.00
CA HIS A 337 6.69 -14.98 36.98
C HIS A 337 5.55 -14.66 37.97
N GLU A 338 5.41 -13.38 38.30
CA GLU A 338 4.31 -12.85 39.09
C GLU A 338 2.97 -13.01 38.36
N LYS A 339 1.95 -13.48 39.09
CA LYS A 339 0.61 -13.77 38.53
C LYS A 339 -0.09 -12.60 37.83
N TYR A 340 0.16 -11.36 38.24
CA TYR A 340 -0.61 -10.19 37.78
C TYR A 340 0.10 -9.38 36.69
N PHE A 341 1.42 -9.32 36.73
CA PHE A 341 2.21 -8.47 35.85
C PHE A 341 3.15 -9.25 34.95
N ASN A 342 3.13 -10.59 34.96
CA ASN A 342 4.01 -11.44 34.15
C ASN A 342 5.50 -11.09 34.29
N ARG A 343 5.90 -10.62 35.48
CA ARG A 343 7.28 -10.21 35.76
C ARG A 343 8.09 -11.37 36.30
N PRO A 344 9.35 -11.54 35.88
CA PRO A 344 10.28 -12.48 36.49
C PRO A 344 10.30 -12.45 38.02
N LEU A 345 10.13 -13.61 38.68
CA LEU A 345 10.34 -13.75 40.14
C LEU A 345 11.83 -13.93 40.51
N GLN A 346 12.65 -14.30 39.53
CA GLN A 346 14.06 -14.56 39.72
C GLN A 346 14.85 -13.27 40.00
N ILE A 347 15.83 -13.34 40.89
CA ILE A 347 16.78 -12.26 41.17
C ILE A 347 17.88 -12.26 40.09
N LEU A 348 18.31 -11.06 39.69
CA LEU A 348 19.40 -10.84 38.71
C LEU A 348 20.64 -11.73 38.97
N PRO A 349 21.34 -12.19 37.91
CA PRO A 349 21.11 -11.91 36.49
C PRO A 349 20.06 -12.83 35.84
N PHE A 350 19.32 -12.31 34.86
CA PHE A 350 18.38 -13.13 34.07
C PHE A 350 19.11 -14.09 33.12
N PRO A 351 18.50 -15.23 32.76
CA PRO A 351 19.02 -16.12 31.73
C PRO A 351 19.28 -15.36 30.42
N LYS A 352 20.41 -15.66 29.77
CA LYS A 352 20.86 -14.94 28.56
C LYS A 352 19.83 -14.97 27.43
N ASN A 353 19.09 -16.06 27.30
CA ASN A 353 18.12 -16.29 26.23
C ASN A 353 16.68 -15.92 26.61
N LEU A 354 16.46 -15.32 27.78
CA LEU A 354 15.13 -14.88 28.22
C LEU A 354 14.58 -13.83 27.24
N GLY A 355 13.41 -14.11 26.67
CA GLY A 355 12.72 -13.28 25.68
C GLY A 355 13.39 -13.24 24.31
N THR A 356 14.49 -13.95 24.09
CA THR A 356 15.26 -13.89 22.84
C THR A 356 14.57 -14.64 21.72
N PHE A 357 14.49 -14.01 20.55
CA PHE A 357 14.05 -14.70 19.34
C PHE A 357 15.21 -15.48 18.71
N ARG A 358 15.15 -16.80 18.82
CA ARG A 358 16.13 -17.78 18.36
C ARG A 358 15.77 -18.43 17.03
N THR A 359 14.50 -18.72 16.80
CA THR A 359 13.97 -19.39 15.60
C THR A 359 12.69 -18.71 15.13
N GLU A 360 12.53 -18.67 13.82
CA GLU A 360 11.22 -18.49 13.21
C GLU A 360 10.65 -19.89 12.92
N PRO A 361 9.41 -20.21 13.33
CA PRO A 361 8.80 -21.49 13.02
C PRO A 361 8.50 -21.58 11.52
N ILE A 362 8.75 -22.76 10.94
CA ILE A 362 8.31 -23.07 9.57
C ILE A 362 6.83 -23.44 9.65
N ILE A 363 6.01 -22.80 8.82
CA ILE A 363 4.58 -23.14 8.75
C ILE A 363 4.42 -24.27 7.73
N TRP A 364 4.17 -25.47 8.24
CA TRP A 364 3.88 -26.65 7.42
C TRP A 364 2.38 -26.78 7.21
N LEU A 365 1.95 -26.69 5.95
CA LEU A 365 0.56 -26.68 5.55
C LEU A 365 0.27 -27.89 4.66
N GLY A 366 -0.58 -28.79 5.15
CA GLY A 366 -1.19 -29.86 4.38
C GLY A 366 -2.65 -29.50 4.11
N TYR A 367 -3.06 -29.45 2.85
CA TYR A 367 -4.46 -29.25 2.50
C TYR A 367 -4.82 -30.11 1.29
N VAL A 368 -6.11 -30.42 1.17
CA VAL A 368 -6.64 -31.19 0.06
C VAL A 368 -7.43 -30.28 -0.86
N THR A 369 -7.15 -30.38 -2.15
CA THR A 369 -7.86 -29.68 -3.20
C THR A 369 -8.63 -30.67 -4.06
N VAL A 370 -9.69 -30.17 -4.69
CA VAL A 370 -10.51 -30.86 -5.69
C VAL A 370 -10.41 -30.11 -7.00
N ASP A 371 -10.51 -30.80 -8.13
CA ASP A 371 -10.39 -30.16 -9.45
C ASP A 371 -11.57 -29.23 -9.78
N ASP A 372 -12.80 -29.64 -9.41
CA ASP A 372 -14.02 -28.86 -9.64
C ASP A 372 -14.95 -28.89 -8.43
N VAL A 373 -14.97 -27.79 -7.68
CA VAL A 373 -15.76 -27.61 -6.45
C VAL A 373 -17.28 -27.67 -6.69
N LEU A 374 -17.73 -27.52 -7.94
CA LEU A 374 -19.16 -27.53 -8.28
C LEU A 374 -19.71 -28.96 -8.48
N VAL A 375 -18.83 -29.95 -8.61
CA VAL A 375 -19.22 -31.34 -8.80
C VAL A 375 -19.41 -32.00 -7.43
N ARG A 376 -20.39 -32.91 -7.34
CA ARG A 376 -20.57 -33.71 -6.13
C ARG A 376 -19.44 -34.75 -6.04
N HIS A 377 -18.52 -34.51 -5.11
CA HIS A 377 -17.44 -35.44 -4.79
C HIS A 377 -17.92 -36.59 -3.89
N ALA A 378 -17.10 -37.64 -3.81
CA ALA A 378 -17.31 -38.74 -2.89
C ALA A 378 -17.40 -38.25 -1.43
N GLU A 379 -18.47 -38.62 -0.74
CA GLU A 379 -18.71 -38.25 0.67
C GLU A 379 -18.04 -39.21 1.66
N ASN A 380 -17.76 -40.44 1.21
CA ASN A 380 -17.17 -41.50 2.03
C ASN A 380 -16.14 -42.30 1.24
N SER A 381 -15.18 -42.90 1.95
CA SER A 381 -14.13 -43.76 1.37
C SER A 381 -14.62 -44.99 0.61
N SER A 382 -15.87 -45.40 0.85
CA SER A 382 -16.50 -46.51 0.12
C SER A 382 -17.12 -46.09 -1.22
N GLN A 383 -17.25 -44.79 -1.49
CA GLN A 383 -17.84 -44.30 -2.74
C GLN A 383 -16.78 -44.26 -3.84
N LYS A 384 -17.19 -44.65 -5.05
CA LYS A 384 -16.35 -44.56 -6.24
C LYS A 384 -15.99 -43.09 -6.48
N GLY A 385 -14.70 -42.79 -6.60
CA GLY A 385 -14.19 -41.43 -6.77
C GLY A 385 -13.37 -40.94 -5.58
N TRP A 386 -13.52 -41.53 -4.38
CA TRP A 386 -12.78 -41.07 -3.19
C TRP A 386 -11.27 -40.97 -3.40
N ASP A 387 -10.65 -42.00 -4.00
CA ASP A 387 -9.20 -42.02 -4.19
C ASP A 387 -8.70 -41.08 -5.30
N THR A 388 -9.60 -40.54 -6.13
CA THR A 388 -9.26 -39.74 -7.32
C THR A 388 -9.76 -38.31 -7.26
N ASP A 389 -10.83 -38.03 -6.52
CA ASP A 389 -11.47 -36.72 -6.43
C ASP A 389 -10.63 -35.73 -5.59
N PHE A 390 -9.78 -36.27 -4.70
CA PHE A 390 -9.04 -35.52 -3.72
C PHE A 390 -7.53 -35.55 -3.99
N THR A 391 -6.95 -34.37 -4.19
CA THR A 391 -5.50 -34.20 -4.39
C THR A 391 -4.89 -33.53 -3.16
N PRO A 392 -4.12 -34.26 -2.33
CA PRO A 392 -3.43 -33.67 -1.20
C PRO A 392 -2.19 -32.89 -1.65
N ILE A 393 -1.96 -31.73 -1.03
CA ILE A 393 -0.83 -30.85 -1.26
C ILE A 393 -0.17 -30.56 0.09
N ILE A 394 1.16 -30.64 0.13
CA ILE A 394 1.96 -30.23 1.27
C ILE A 394 2.86 -29.07 0.83
N SER A 395 2.82 -28.00 1.59
CA SER A 395 3.62 -26.80 1.40
C SER A 395 4.30 -26.41 2.71
N ALA A 396 5.46 -25.79 2.61
CA ALA A 396 6.14 -25.15 3.74
C ALA A 396 6.31 -23.66 3.45
N CYS A 397 6.13 -22.83 4.46
CA CYS A 397 6.29 -21.40 4.36
C CYS A 397 7.30 -20.90 5.39
N GLU A 398 8.21 -20.06 4.93
CA GLU A 398 9.13 -19.32 5.79
C GLU A 398 8.81 -17.85 5.81
N HIS A 399 9.14 -17.22 6.92
CA HIS A 399 8.99 -15.81 7.09
C HIS A 399 10.16 -15.02 6.51
N TRP A 400 9.83 -14.05 5.66
CA TRP A 400 10.74 -13.17 4.98
C TRP A 400 10.27 -11.73 5.17
N GLN A 401 11.20 -10.80 5.04
CA GLN A 401 10.82 -9.43 4.76
C GLN A 401 10.82 -9.18 3.25
N VAL A 402 9.79 -8.46 2.83
CA VAL A 402 9.34 -8.38 1.45
C VAL A 402 9.10 -6.92 1.10
N ASP A 403 9.58 -6.52 -0.08
CA ASP A 403 9.23 -5.24 -0.67
C ASP A 403 7.97 -5.43 -1.52
N TYR A 404 6.90 -4.76 -1.09
CA TYR A 404 5.59 -4.80 -1.72
C TYR A 404 5.40 -3.62 -2.65
N THR A 405 4.88 -3.91 -3.85
CA THR A 405 4.22 -2.92 -4.69
C THR A 405 2.73 -3.22 -4.71
N VAL A 406 1.92 -2.29 -4.22
CA VAL A 406 0.47 -2.46 -4.14
C VAL A 406 -0.20 -1.35 -4.93
N ASN A 407 -1.08 -1.74 -5.84
CA ASN A 407 -2.00 -0.83 -6.50
C ASN A 407 -3.28 -0.76 -5.68
N LEU A 408 -3.60 0.42 -5.16
CA LEU A 408 -4.86 0.73 -4.51
C LEU A 408 -5.75 1.46 -5.51
N THR A 409 -6.99 1.00 -5.65
CA THR A 409 -7.99 1.62 -6.51
C THR A 409 -9.19 1.99 -5.67
N TYR A 410 -9.67 3.21 -5.86
CA TYR A 410 -10.86 3.73 -5.23
C TYR A 410 -11.90 3.93 -6.33
N THR A 411 -12.94 3.11 -6.32
CA THR A 411 -14.02 3.20 -7.31
C THR A 411 -15.35 3.34 -6.60
N ARG A 412 -16.11 4.39 -6.92
CA ARG A 412 -17.42 4.69 -6.31
C ARG A 412 -17.39 4.67 -4.78
N GLY A 413 -16.32 5.19 -4.20
CA GLY A 413 -16.15 5.23 -2.76
C GLY A 413 -15.66 3.93 -2.13
N PHE A 414 -15.39 2.85 -2.88
CA PHE A 414 -14.85 1.59 -2.33
C PHE A 414 -13.36 1.43 -2.63
N GLN A 415 -12.58 1.06 -1.61
CA GLN A 415 -11.17 0.74 -1.72
C GLN A 415 -10.99 -0.74 -2.05
N SER A 416 -10.29 -1.02 -3.14
CA SER A 416 -9.74 -2.34 -3.44
C SER A 416 -8.23 -2.27 -3.62
N TYR A 417 -7.55 -3.39 -3.37
CA TYR A 417 -6.11 -3.48 -3.49
C TYR A 417 -5.72 -4.65 -4.38
N ASN A 418 -4.63 -4.49 -5.12
CA ASN A 418 -3.99 -5.55 -5.87
C ASN A 418 -2.49 -5.50 -5.64
N VAL A 419 -1.91 -6.60 -5.15
CA VAL A 419 -0.47 -6.71 -4.93
C VAL A 419 0.18 -7.09 -6.25
N THR A 420 0.85 -6.14 -6.89
CA THR A 420 1.42 -6.32 -8.24
C THR A 420 2.81 -6.96 -8.21
N ASN A 421 3.61 -6.69 -7.18
CA ASN A 421 4.94 -7.27 -7.02
C ASN A 421 5.27 -7.55 -5.55
N ARG A 422 6.01 -8.63 -5.32
CA ARG A 422 6.56 -9.07 -4.03
C ARG A 422 8.02 -9.47 -4.22
N GLU A 423 8.95 -8.64 -3.75
CA GLU A 423 10.38 -8.95 -3.80
C GLU A 423 10.88 -9.41 -2.43
N TYR A 424 11.20 -10.71 -2.31
CA TYR A 424 11.71 -11.30 -1.07
C TYR A 424 13.19 -10.94 -0.89
N ARG A 425 13.52 -10.24 0.20
CA ARG A 425 14.85 -9.68 0.42
C ARG A 425 15.70 -10.58 1.32
N ARG A 426 15.29 -10.76 2.57
CA ARG A 426 16.01 -11.59 3.55
C ARG A 426 15.06 -12.19 4.59
N LYS A 427 15.49 -13.30 5.21
CA LYS A 427 14.81 -13.90 6.37
C LYS A 427 14.90 -12.94 7.56
N VAL A 428 13.83 -12.88 8.36
CA VAL A 428 13.76 -12.02 9.55
C VAL A 428 14.68 -12.55 10.65
N ILE A 429 14.59 -13.86 10.91
CA ILE A 429 15.52 -14.62 11.76
C ILE A 429 16.14 -15.70 10.88
N ASN A 430 17.42 -15.58 10.57
CA ASN A 430 18.13 -16.53 9.71
C ASN A 430 18.79 -17.62 10.56
N THR A 431 17.98 -18.46 11.16
CA THR A 431 18.43 -19.61 11.93
C THR A 431 17.67 -20.86 11.51
N THR A 432 18.25 -22.02 11.79
CA THR A 432 17.64 -23.33 11.58
C THR A 432 17.39 -23.94 12.94
N TYR A 433 16.14 -24.32 13.22
CA TYR A 433 15.81 -25.04 14.46
C TYR A 433 16.50 -26.41 14.46
N VAL A 434 17.07 -26.79 15.60
CA VAL A 434 17.75 -28.07 15.83
C VAL A 434 16.96 -28.80 16.90
N GLU A 435 16.61 -30.07 16.66
CA GLU A 435 15.89 -30.92 17.61
C GLU A 435 16.77 -31.39 18.79
N ASP A 436 17.66 -30.52 19.28
CA ASP A 436 18.51 -30.77 20.42
C ASP A 436 18.00 -30.00 21.63
N SER A 437 17.79 -30.70 22.75
CA SER A 437 17.46 -30.06 24.01
C SER A 437 18.74 -29.50 24.66
N ALA A 438 18.91 -28.18 24.64
CA ALA A 438 19.91 -27.52 25.48
C ALA A 438 19.25 -26.79 26.65
N ASP A 439 19.79 -26.97 27.85
CA ASP A 439 19.38 -26.23 29.05
C ASP A 439 20.01 -24.82 29.00
N GLY A 440 19.32 -23.89 28.34
CA GLY A 440 19.74 -22.48 28.18
C GLY A 440 19.49 -21.59 29.40
N GLY A 441 19.08 -22.17 30.53
CA GLY A 441 18.66 -21.46 31.75
C GLY A 441 17.20 -20.97 31.73
N THR A 442 16.49 -21.20 30.63
CA THR A 442 15.05 -20.98 30.46
C THR A 442 14.31 -22.32 30.51
N LEU A 443 13.00 -22.30 30.78
CA LEU A 443 12.12 -23.49 30.75
C LEU A 443 11.91 -24.03 29.33
N ASP A 444 12.28 -23.25 28.31
CA ASP A 444 12.26 -23.70 26.92
C ASP A 444 13.52 -24.46 26.53
N LYS A 445 13.33 -25.47 25.68
CA LYS A 445 14.40 -26.35 25.20
C LYS A 445 14.76 -26.08 23.74
N THR A 446 14.23 -25.02 23.16
CA THR A 446 14.39 -24.69 21.75
C THR A 446 15.81 -24.21 21.47
N VAL A 447 16.47 -24.82 20.49
CA VAL A 447 17.82 -24.46 20.06
C VAL A 447 17.82 -24.20 18.56
N ALA A 448 18.52 -23.17 18.12
CA ALA A 448 18.67 -22.84 16.71
C ALA A 448 20.11 -22.44 16.39
N GLU A 449 20.55 -22.72 15.17
CA GLU A 449 21.89 -22.37 14.71
C GLU A 449 21.81 -21.52 13.43
N PRO A 450 22.69 -20.52 13.24
CA PRO A 450 23.77 -20.09 14.13
C PRO A 450 23.29 -19.12 15.23
N GLN A 451 23.85 -19.22 16.45
CA GLN A 451 23.41 -18.42 17.62
C GLN A 451 23.69 -16.91 17.48
N GLU A 452 24.60 -16.54 16.58
CA GLU A 452 24.94 -15.15 16.26
C GLU A 452 23.77 -14.39 15.63
N ASN A 453 22.83 -15.10 15.01
CA ASN A 453 21.65 -14.52 14.36
C ASN A 453 20.44 -14.38 15.31
N TYR A 454 20.61 -14.68 16.60
CA TYR A 454 19.57 -14.47 17.61
C TYR A 454 19.26 -12.98 17.79
N VAL A 455 17.98 -12.66 17.95
CA VAL A 455 17.51 -11.29 18.21
C VAL A 455 17.22 -11.14 19.69
N TYR A 456 18.12 -10.45 20.39
CA TYR A 456 18.05 -10.27 21.84
C TYR A 456 17.18 -9.06 22.23
N PRO A 457 16.38 -9.14 23.31
CA PRO A 457 15.56 -8.02 23.78
C PRO A 457 16.36 -6.79 24.19
N LYS A 458 17.60 -6.99 24.65
CA LYS A 458 18.54 -5.90 24.98
C LYS A 458 18.79 -4.97 23.78
N ASP A 459 18.74 -5.50 22.56
CA ASP A 459 18.72 -4.70 21.33
C ASP A 459 17.28 -4.36 20.93
N TRP A 460 16.66 -3.48 21.71
CA TRP A 460 15.23 -3.16 21.60
C TRP A 460 14.81 -2.71 20.20
N ARG A 461 15.70 -2.09 19.40
CA ARG A 461 15.37 -1.64 18.04
C ARG A 461 15.17 -2.83 17.11
N ASN A 462 16.14 -3.73 17.07
CA ASN A 462 16.07 -4.92 16.22
C ASN A 462 15.01 -5.89 16.75
N TYR A 463 14.84 -5.95 18.07
CA TYR A 463 13.80 -6.76 18.71
C TYR A 463 12.38 -6.31 18.33
N GLN A 464 12.08 -5.01 18.42
CA GLN A 464 10.78 -4.47 18.02
C GLN A 464 10.55 -4.55 16.50
N LEU A 465 11.60 -4.43 15.69
CA LEU A 465 11.52 -4.65 14.25
C LEU A 465 11.22 -6.10 13.90
N ALA A 466 11.89 -7.05 14.57
CA ALA A 466 11.64 -8.47 14.34
C ALA A 466 10.18 -8.81 14.65
N TYR A 467 9.62 -8.27 15.74
CA TYR A 467 8.23 -8.55 16.09
C TYR A 467 7.19 -7.78 15.26
N GLY A 468 7.41 -6.51 14.93
CA GLY A 468 6.53 -5.76 14.01
C GLY A 468 6.41 -6.42 12.62
N VAL A 469 7.27 -7.39 12.36
CA VAL A 469 7.31 -8.25 11.18
C VAL A 469 6.80 -9.66 11.53
N MET A 470 7.08 -10.24 12.71
CA MET A 470 6.54 -11.56 13.11
C MET A 470 5.01 -11.52 13.28
N GLY A 471 4.33 -12.05 12.26
CA GLY A 471 2.88 -12.23 12.25
C GLY A 471 2.44 -13.12 13.40
N SER A 472 1.86 -12.52 14.42
CA SER A 472 1.24 -13.20 15.57
C SER A 472 -0.01 -14.01 15.21
N GLU A 473 -0.46 -13.98 13.96
CA GLU A 473 -1.75 -14.52 13.50
C GLU A 473 -1.64 -15.84 12.74
N SER A 474 -0.43 -16.35 12.56
CA SER A 474 -0.24 -17.74 12.16
C SER A 474 -0.36 -18.72 13.35
N ARG A 475 -0.67 -18.22 14.56
CA ARG A 475 -0.92 -18.99 15.79
C ARG A 475 -2.40 -19.14 16.06
#